data_AF-A0A843U6J3-F1
#
_entry.id   AF-A0A843U6J3-F1
#
_cell.length_a   1.000
_cell.length_b   1.000
_cell.length_c   1.000
_cell.angle_alpha   90.00
_cell.angle_beta   90.00
_cell.angle_gamma   90.00
#
_symmetry.space_group_name_H-M   'P 1'
#
loop_
_entity.id
_entity.type
_entity.pdbx_description
1 polymer ?
#
loop_
_entity_poly.entity_id
_entity_poly.type
_entity_poly.pdbx_seq_one_letter_code
_entity_poly.pdbx_strand_id
1 'polypeptide(L)'
;MQGLVHAMQTQAQTTAALQAQAPAHEAVFRGMPMMEMFRRMTPPFFKGESDPILAKSWLRETEKIFRAIRCAEEERMTLATYMLQERADVWWSSVLRTQFANGAMEVAWAEFIHLFRPKYISEHVQNRMEQEFLTLTQGSMSLLEYEARFAELSKYAPHIVADERRKVKKFIMGLKPSLRMRLVALGHRSMEEALSTACMQEAEMEVYLEERRASLKRPASAF
;
A
#
# COMPACT_ATOMS: atom_id res chain seq x y z
N MET A 1 28.32 4.76 53.54
CA MET A 1 27.18 3.81 53.46
C MET A 1 25.87 4.48 53.03
N GLN A 2 25.58 5.75 53.35
CA GLN A 2 24.31 6.40 52.98
C GLN A 2 24.15 6.76 51.47
N GLY A 3 25.24 7.07 50.76
CA GLY A 3 25.18 7.45 49.33
C GLY A 3 24.80 6.31 48.37
N LEU A 4 25.16 5.07 48.71
CA LEU A 4 24.84 3.90 47.89
C LEU A 4 23.35 3.54 47.95
N VAL A 5 22.71 3.72 49.10
CA VAL A 5 21.28 3.42 49.28
C VAL A 5 20.42 4.39 48.47
N HIS A 6 20.76 5.69 48.45
CA HIS A 6 20.04 6.67 47.64
C HIS A 6 20.15 6.37 46.13
N ALA A 7 21.36 6.06 45.64
CA ALA A 7 21.57 5.76 44.21
C ALA A 7 20.77 4.53 43.75
N MET A 8 20.73 3.47 44.55
CA MET A 8 19.93 2.27 44.23
C MET A 8 18.42 2.56 44.23
N GLN A 9 17.96 3.44 45.13
CA GLN A 9 16.55 3.82 45.22
C GLN A 9 16.11 4.71 44.04
N THR A 10 16.96 5.64 43.62
CA THR A 10 16.72 6.47 42.43
C THR A 10 16.73 5.62 41.16
N GLN A 11 17.66 4.67 41.05
CA GLN A 11 17.75 3.77 39.91
C GLN A 11 16.53 2.85 39.83
N ALA A 12 16.09 2.26 40.94
CA ALA A 12 14.88 1.44 41.00
C ALA A 12 13.62 2.21 40.57
N GLN A 13 13.47 3.46 41.04
CA GLN A 13 12.34 4.34 40.67
C GLN A 13 12.36 4.74 39.19
N THR A 14 13.54 4.96 38.60
CA THR A 14 13.65 5.27 37.16
C THR A 14 13.33 4.06 36.29
N THR A 15 13.79 2.86 36.65
CA THR A 15 13.39 1.63 35.93
C THR A 15 11.90 1.33 36.04
N ALA A 16 11.28 1.55 37.20
CA ALA A 16 9.84 1.34 37.38
C ALA A 16 9.00 2.35 36.56
N ALA A 17 9.43 3.62 36.48
CA ALA A 17 8.77 4.64 35.67
C ALA A 17 8.89 4.39 34.17
N LEU A 18 10.04 3.87 33.71
CA LEU A 18 10.26 3.47 32.32
C LEU A 18 9.48 2.21 31.93
N GLN A 19 9.27 1.26 32.87
CA GLN A 19 8.45 0.07 32.65
C GLN A 19 6.95 0.33 32.73
N ALA A 20 6.50 1.37 33.44
CA ALA A 20 5.09 1.75 33.54
C ALA A 20 4.54 2.41 32.25
N GLN A 21 5.41 2.82 31.32
CA GLN A 21 5.01 3.30 30.00
C GLN A 21 4.96 2.14 29.01
N ALA A 22 3.91 1.31 29.13
CA ALA A 22 3.43 0.57 27.96
C ALA A 22 3.16 1.58 26.83
N PRO A 23 3.48 1.28 25.56
CA PRO A 23 3.19 2.20 24.46
C PRO A 23 1.71 2.56 24.51
N ALA A 24 1.35 3.84 24.37
CA ALA A 24 -0.01 4.34 24.56
C ALA A 24 -1.09 3.54 23.81
N HIS A 25 -0.72 2.91 22.70
CA HIS A 25 -1.54 1.94 21.95
C HIS A 25 -1.98 0.73 22.80
N GLU A 26 -1.09 0.10 23.58
CA GLU A 26 -1.43 -1.03 24.47
C GLU A 26 -2.31 -0.62 25.65
N ALA A 27 -2.23 0.64 26.09
CA ALA A 27 -3.12 1.16 27.13
C ALA A 27 -4.56 1.36 26.63
N VAL A 28 -4.73 1.79 25.37
CA VAL A 28 -6.05 2.04 24.75
C VAL A 28 -6.88 0.77 24.55
N PHE A 29 -6.22 -0.37 24.32
CA PHE A 29 -6.89 -1.64 24.03
C PHE A 29 -6.93 -2.61 25.21
N ARG A 30 -6.38 -2.24 26.37
CA ARG A 30 -6.33 -3.11 27.54
C ARG A 30 -7.75 -3.48 28.01
N GLY A 31 -8.05 -4.77 28.07
CA GLY A 31 -9.34 -5.30 28.54
C GLY A 31 -10.49 -5.15 27.56
N MET A 32 -10.23 -4.67 26.34
CA MET A 32 -11.25 -4.52 25.29
C MET A 32 -11.47 -5.85 24.56
N PRO A 33 -12.72 -6.24 24.25
CA PRO A 33 -12.99 -7.41 23.41
C PRO A 33 -12.36 -7.26 22.02
N MET A 34 -11.86 -8.35 21.44
CA MET A 34 -11.12 -8.33 20.16
C MET A 34 -11.92 -7.69 19.01
N MET A 35 -13.21 -7.99 18.91
CA MET A 35 -14.11 -7.40 17.90
C MET A 35 -14.25 -5.87 18.07
N GLU A 36 -14.20 -5.36 19.29
CA GLU A 36 -14.25 -3.92 19.54
C GLU A 36 -12.91 -3.26 19.17
N MET A 37 -11.78 -3.88 19.53
CA MET A 37 -10.44 -3.44 19.09
C MET A 37 -10.37 -3.36 17.57
N PHE A 38 -10.83 -4.42 16.88
CA PHE A 38 -10.86 -4.50 15.43
C PHE A 38 -11.70 -3.38 14.82
N ARG A 39 -12.94 -3.17 15.29
CA ARG A 39 -13.82 -2.09 14.78
C ARG A 39 -13.25 -0.70 14.99
N ARG A 40 -12.54 -0.43 16.10
CA ARG A 40 -11.87 0.86 16.34
C ARG A 40 -10.75 1.16 15.35
N MET A 41 -10.20 0.13 14.70
CA MET A 41 -9.21 0.29 13.63
C MET A 41 -9.86 0.55 12.25
N THR A 42 -11.19 0.70 12.20
CA THR A 42 -11.98 0.98 11.00
C THR A 42 -11.63 0.06 9.82
N PRO A 43 -11.84 -1.25 9.98
CA PRO A 43 -11.47 -2.23 8.97
C PRO A 43 -12.27 -1.99 7.69
N PRO A 44 -11.67 -2.18 6.50
CA PRO A 44 -12.37 -2.01 5.24
C PRO A 44 -13.34 -3.17 5.00
N PHE A 45 -14.48 -2.88 4.37
CA PHE A 45 -15.35 -3.90 3.82
C PHE A 45 -14.82 -4.43 2.48
N PHE A 46 -15.20 -5.66 2.12
CA PHE A 46 -14.97 -6.20 0.78
C PHE A 46 -16.27 -6.79 0.24
N LYS A 47 -16.73 -6.29 -0.91
CA LYS A 47 -18.02 -6.68 -1.50
C LYS A 47 -17.88 -7.82 -2.50
N GLY A 48 -16.65 -8.19 -2.85
CA GLY A 48 -16.37 -9.18 -3.89
C GLY A 48 -16.20 -8.53 -5.26
N GLU A 49 -15.60 -7.35 -5.27
CA GLU A 49 -15.23 -6.60 -6.46
C GLU A 49 -14.36 -7.47 -7.38
N SER A 50 -14.59 -7.34 -8.69
CA SER A 50 -13.79 -8.04 -9.70
C SER A 50 -12.39 -7.45 -9.86
N ASP A 51 -12.16 -6.24 -9.32
CA ASP A 51 -10.84 -5.64 -9.32
C ASP A 51 -9.96 -6.30 -8.24
N PRO A 52 -8.94 -7.04 -8.64
CA PRO A 52 -8.03 -7.72 -7.72
C PRO A 52 -7.14 -6.79 -6.91
N ILE A 53 -6.93 -5.54 -7.35
CA ILE A 53 -6.19 -4.54 -6.57
C ILE A 53 -6.98 -4.25 -5.29
N LEU A 54 -8.31 -4.12 -5.40
CA LEU A 54 -9.19 -3.92 -4.25
C LEU A 54 -9.14 -5.13 -3.31
N ALA A 55 -9.19 -6.35 -3.84
CA ALA A 55 -9.08 -7.58 -3.04
C ALA A 55 -7.71 -7.69 -2.31
N LYS A 56 -6.60 -7.38 -3.01
CA LYS A 56 -5.26 -7.32 -2.40
C LYS A 56 -5.16 -6.24 -1.34
N SER A 57 -5.71 -5.05 -1.61
CA SER A 57 -5.69 -3.91 -0.69
C SER A 57 -6.47 -4.25 0.59
N TRP A 58 -7.69 -4.77 0.44
CA TRP A 58 -8.51 -5.23 1.55
C TRP A 58 -7.77 -6.26 2.42
N LEU A 59 -7.19 -7.29 1.79
CA LEU A 59 -6.46 -8.32 2.51
C LEU A 59 -5.25 -7.73 3.27
N ARG A 60 -4.46 -6.88 2.61
CA ARG A 60 -3.28 -6.22 3.21
C ARG A 60 -3.66 -5.35 4.41
N GLU A 61 -4.68 -4.51 4.27
CA GLU A 61 -5.11 -3.63 5.37
C GLU A 61 -5.70 -4.44 6.53
N THR A 62 -6.44 -5.52 6.25
CA THR A 62 -6.96 -6.43 7.28
C THR A 62 -5.82 -7.11 8.05
N GLU A 63 -4.82 -7.67 7.36
CA GLU A 63 -3.63 -8.27 7.99
C GLU A 63 -2.78 -7.25 8.76
N LYS A 64 -2.75 -6.00 8.31
CA LYS A 64 -2.10 -4.89 9.03
C LYS A 64 -2.81 -4.61 10.35
N ILE A 65 -4.14 -4.59 10.36
CA ILE A 65 -4.94 -4.42 11.59
C ILE A 65 -4.69 -5.59 12.54
N PHE A 66 -4.71 -6.84 12.06
CA PHE A 66 -4.42 -8.01 12.90
C PHE A 66 -3.08 -7.91 13.61
N ARG A 67 -2.03 -7.44 12.91
CA ARG A 67 -0.72 -7.19 13.53
C ARG A 67 -0.77 -6.07 14.56
N ALA A 68 -1.45 -4.97 14.25
CA ALA A 68 -1.55 -3.82 15.15
C ALA A 68 -2.23 -4.17 16.48
N ILE A 69 -3.35 -4.91 16.42
CA ILE A 69 -4.12 -5.30 17.60
C ILE A 69 -3.62 -6.61 18.25
N ARG A 70 -2.54 -7.20 17.73
CA ARG A 70 -2.00 -8.52 18.14
C ARG A 70 -3.07 -9.62 18.16
N CYS A 71 -3.90 -9.66 17.12
CA CYS A 71 -4.98 -10.63 16.97
C CYS A 71 -4.46 -12.07 16.96
N ALA A 72 -5.03 -12.91 17.83
CA ALA A 72 -4.79 -14.35 17.88
C ALA A 72 -5.24 -15.02 16.57
N GLU A 73 -4.62 -16.13 16.18
CA GLU A 73 -4.83 -16.74 14.86
C GLU A 73 -6.26 -17.27 14.69
N GLU A 74 -6.82 -17.78 15.78
CA GLU A 74 -8.15 -18.37 15.91
C GLU A 74 -9.25 -17.31 15.71
N GLU A 75 -8.98 -16.05 16.06
CA GLU A 75 -9.95 -14.95 15.95
C GLU A 75 -9.96 -14.28 14.57
N ARG A 76 -8.87 -14.42 13.80
CA ARG A 76 -8.69 -13.71 12.51
C ARG A 76 -9.79 -14.01 11.52
N MET A 77 -10.19 -15.28 11.43
CA MET A 77 -11.21 -15.71 10.47
C MET A 77 -12.51 -14.99 10.75
N THR A 78 -13.02 -15.08 11.98
CA THR A 78 -14.27 -14.44 12.42
C THR A 78 -14.27 -12.93 12.16
N LEU A 79 -13.17 -12.24 12.48
CA LEU A 79 -13.05 -10.80 12.27
C LEU A 79 -13.01 -10.42 10.79
N ALA A 80 -12.24 -11.14 9.97
CA ALA A 80 -12.14 -10.86 8.54
C ALA A 80 -13.46 -11.12 7.82
N THR A 81 -14.10 -12.26 8.09
CA THR A 81 -15.33 -12.64 7.39
C THR A 81 -16.53 -11.78 7.76
N TYR A 82 -16.51 -11.19 8.97
CA TYR A 82 -17.46 -10.15 9.37
C TYR A 82 -17.43 -8.91 8.46
N MET A 83 -16.30 -8.66 7.79
CA MET A 83 -16.13 -7.53 6.87
C MET A 83 -16.46 -7.87 5.41
N LEU A 84 -16.81 -9.12 5.11
CA LEU A 84 -17.30 -9.48 3.78
C LEU A 84 -18.74 -9.02 3.61
N GLN A 85 -19.05 -8.53 2.43
CA GLN A 85 -20.38 -8.08 2.06
C GLN A 85 -20.78 -8.62 0.69
N GLU A 86 -22.07 -8.55 0.40
CA GLU A 86 -22.64 -8.81 -0.92
C GLU A 86 -22.10 -10.11 -1.54
N ARG A 87 -21.38 -10.02 -2.67
CA ARG A 87 -20.91 -11.19 -3.42
C ARG A 87 -19.85 -11.98 -2.65
N ALA A 88 -19.01 -11.29 -1.87
CA ALA A 88 -17.98 -11.95 -1.08
C ALA A 88 -18.59 -12.76 0.07
N ASP A 89 -19.59 -12.21 0.77
CA ASP A 89 -20.29 -12.91 1.85
C ASP A 89 -21.06 -14.13 1.33
N VAL A 90 -21.79 -13.97 0.21
CA VAL A 90 -22.50 -15.08 -0.45
C VAL A 90 -21.53 -16.18 -0.88
N TRP A 91 -20.38 -15.81 -1.46
CA TRP A 91 -19.35 -16.76 -1.86
C TRP A 91 -18.80 -17.52 -0.65
N TRP A 92 -18.40 -16.81 0.41
CA TRP A 92 -17.83 -17.43 1.60
C TRP A 92 -18.81 -18.37 2.29
N SER A 93 -20.06 -17.94 2.44
CA SER A 93 -21.16 -18.77 2.95
C SER A 93 -21.38 -20.04 2.12
N SER A 94 -21.22 -19.96 0.80
CA SER A 94 -21.30 -21.13 -0.09
C SER A 94 -20.13 -22.10 0.13
N VAL A 95 -18.92 -21.57 0.30
CA VAL A 95 -17.72 -22.38 0.59
C VAL A 95 -17.87 -23.13 1.91
N LEU A 96 -18.33 -22.43 2.96
CA LEU A 96 -18.60 -23.07 4.26
C LEU A 96 -19.61 -24.22 4.13
N ARG A 97 -20.72 -24.03 3.39
CA ARG A 97 -21.73 -25.08 3.20
C ARG A 97 -21.25 -26.26 2.35
N THR A 98 -20.38 -26.03 1.38
CA THR A 98 -20.01 -27.06 0.39
C THR A 98 -18.74 -27.81 0.76
N GLN A 99 -17.79 -27.14 1.41
CA GLN A 99 -16.47 -27.68 1.72
C GLN A 99 -16.28 -27.97 3.23
N PHE A 100 -17.06 -27.30 4.10
CA PHE A 100 -16.91 -27.39 5.56
C PHE A 100 -18.21 -27.83 6.28
N ALA A 101 -19.18 -28.40 5.55
CA ALA A 101 -20.50 -28.81 6.08
C ALA A 101 -20.45 -29.84 7.22
N ASN A 102 -19.32 -30.51 7.44
CA ASN A 102 -19.20 -31.63 8.38
C ASN A 102 -18.73 -31.21 9.79
N GLY A 103 -18.82 -29.93 10.14
CA GLY A 103 -19.00 -29.48 11.52
C GLY A 103 -17.81 -29.58 12.49
N ALA A 104 -16.58 -29.79 12.04
CA ALA A 104 -15.46 -30.03 12.96
C ALA A 104 -14.20 -29.17 12.75
N MET A 105 -14.12 -28.36 11.69
CA MET A 105 -12.91 -27.57 11.44
C MET A 105 -13.22 -26.08 11.58
N GLU A 106 -12.71 -25.46 12.65
CA GLU A 106 -12.43 -24.03 12.61
C GLU A 106 -11.56 -23.80 11.38
N VAL A 107 -12.11 -23.09 10.39
CA VAL A 107 -11.37 -22.83 9.16
C VAL A 107 -10.25 -21.86 9.51
N ALA A 108 -9.02 -22.37 9.56
CA ALA A 108 -7.86 -21.55 9.86
C ALA A 108 -7.76 -20.39 8.85
N TRP A 109 -7.24 -19.25 9.29
CA TRP A 109 -7.04 -18.09 8.42
C TRP A 109 -6.25 -18.44 7.15
N ALA A 110 -5.24 -19.31 7.26
CA ALA A 110 -4.45 -19.79 6.14
C ALA A 110 -5.32 -20.47 5.05
N GLU A 111 -6.33 -21.24 5.44
CA GLU A 111 -7.22 -21.92 4.51
C GLU A 111 -8.17 -20.93 3.81
N PHE A 112 -8.70 -19.93 4.55
CA PHE A 112 -9.42 -18.82 3.93
C PHE A 112 -8.58 -18.13 2.86
N ILE A 113 -7.30 -17.85 3.13
CA ILE A 113 -6.39 -17.22 2.16
C ILE A 113 -6.15 -18.09 0.94
N HIS A 114 -5.98 -19.40 1.15
CA HIS A 114 -5.81 -20.38 0.07
C HIS A 114 -7.02 -20.40 -0.88
N LEU A 115 -8.23 -20.17 -0.37
CA LEU A 115 -9.46 -20.11 -1.17
C LEU A 115 -9.74 -18.71 -1.74
N PHE A 116 -9.43 -17.66 -0.98
CA PHE A 116 -9.67 -16.26 -1.35
C PHE A 116 -8.79 -15.80 -2.51
N ARG A 117 -7.50 -16.15 -2.48
CA ARG A 117 -6.53 -15.69 -3.48
C ARG A 117 -6.88 -16.18 -4.89
N PRO A 118 -7.14 -17.46 -5.17
CA PRO A 118 -7.54 -17.88 -6.52
C PRO A 118 -8.85 -17.23 -6.98
N LYS A 119 -9.79 -16.99 -6.05
CA LYS A 119 -11.10 -16.43 -6.35
C LYS A 119 -11.06 -14.95 -6.75
N TYR A 120 -10.29 -14.12 -6.03
CA TYR A 120 -10.29 -12.66 -6.19
C TYR A 120 -8.93 -12.06 -6.60
N ILE A 121 -7.85 -12.84 -6.51
CA ILE A 121 -6.46 -12.44 -6.80
C ILE A 121 -5.81 -13.49 -7.72
N SER A 122 -6.47 -13.82 -8.83
CA SER A 122 -6.03 -14.90 -9.71
C SER A 122 -4.65 -14.64 -10.33
N GLU A 123 -3.96 -15.71 -10.73
CA GLU A 123 -2.67 -15.60 -11.43
C GLU A 123 -2.77 -14.80 -12.74
N HIS A 124 -3.88 -14.99 -13.48
CA HIS A 124 -4.17 -14.23 -14.70
C HIS A 124 -4.12 -12.72 -14.48
N VAL A 125 -4.64 -12.26 -13.34
CA VAL A 125 -4.57 -10.86 -12.94
C VAL A 125 -3.14 -10.42 -12.67
N GLN A 126 -2.36 -11.23 -11.95
CA GLN A 126 -1.00 -10.87 -11.59
C GLN A 126 -0.17 -10.69 -12.87
N ASN A 127 -0.36 -11.60 -13.82
CA ASN A 127 0.22 -11.51 -15.15
C ASN A 127 -0.26 -10.25 -15.89
N ARG A 128 -1.55 -9.90 -15.83
CA ARG A 128 -2.07 -8.65 -16.43
C ARG A 128 -1.41 -7.40 -15.82
N MET A 129 -1.27 -7.33 -14.50
CA MET A 129 -0.65 -6.20 -13.80
C MET A 129 0.84 -6.10 -14.11
N GLU A 130 1.53 -7.23 -14.22
CA GLU A 130 2.90 -7.29 -14.70
C GLU A 130 3.01 -6.76 -16.13
N GLN A 131 2.14 -7.20 -17.06
CA GLN A 131 2.12 -6.69 -18.43
C GLN A 131 1.82 -5.18 -18.50
N GLU A 132 0.90 -4.70 -17.66
CA GLU A 132 0.63 -3.28 -17.52
C GLU A 132 1.86 -2.52 -17.04
N PHE A 133 2.60 -3.05 -16.06
CA PHE A 133 3.87 -2.47 -15.62
C PHE A 133 4.93 -2.45 -16.73
N LEU A 134 5.07 -3.55 -17.47
CA LEU A 134 6.04 -3.68 -18.56
C LEU A 134 5.79 -2.65 -19.67
N THR A 135 4.51 -2.36 -19.95
CA THR A 135 4.08 -1.41 -20.98
C THR A 135 3.78 -0.01 -20.43
N LEU A 136 3.90 0.21 -19.12
CA LEU A 136 3.59 1.49 -18.47
C LEU A 136 4.41 2.64 -19.07
N THR A 137 3.71 3.69 -19.47
CA THR A 137 4.27 4.97 -19.90
C THR A 137 3.52 6.12 -19.22
N GLN A 138 4.15 7.28 -19.10
CA GLN A 138 3.56 8.48 -18.51
C GLN A 138 2.33 8.95 -19.32
N GLY A 139 2.37 8.83 -20.65
CA GLY A 139 1.23 9.19 -21.50
C GLY A 139 0.75 10.63 -21.26
N SER A 140 -0.53 10.79 -20.93
CA SER A 140 -1.14 12.07 -20.56
C SER A 140 -1.09 12.38 -19.06
N MET A 141 -0.62 11.45 -18.21
CA MET A 141 -0.55 11.65 -16.77
C MET A 141 0.45 12.75 -16.42
N SER A 142 0.22 13.42 -15.30
CA SER A 142 1.25 14.18 -14.59
C SER A 142 2.38 13.26 -14.14
N LEU A 143 3.56 13.82 -13.85
CA LEU A 143 4.67 13.02 -13.32
C LEU A 143 4.30 12.31 -12.02
N LEU A 144 3.55 12.98 -11.13
CA LEU A 144 3.15 12.42 -9.84
C LEU A 144 2.16 11.25 -9.99
N GLU A 145 1.18 11.37 -10.88
CA GLU A 145 0.27 10.25 -11.18
C GLU A 145 1.01 9.05 -11.80
N TYR A 146 1.96 9.32 -12.69
CA TYR A 146 2.80 8.28 -13.27
C TYR A 146 3.69 7.59 -12.24
N GLU A 147 4.31 8.36 -11.33
CA GLU A 147 5.11 7.83 -10.22
C GLU A 147 4.26 6.94 -9.30
N ALA A 148 3.06 7.40 -8.92
CA ALA A 148 2.16 6.62 -8.07
C ALA A 148 1.78 5.29 -8.73
N ARG A 149 1.41 5.30 -10.03
CA ARG A 149 1.11 4.07 -10.78
C ARG A 149 2.34 3.18 -10.93
N PHE A 150 3.51 3.76 -11.17
CA PHE A 150 4.76 3.01 -11.24
C PHE A 150 5.05 2.28 -9.93
N ALA A 151 4.96 2.99 -8.79
CA ALA A 151 5.17 2.43 -7.47
C ALA A 151 4.16 1.32 -7.15
N GLU A 152 2.90 1.48 -7.55
CA GLU A 152 1.86 0.46 -7.38
C GLU A 152 2.14 -0.80 -8.20
N LEU A 153 2.36 -0.65 -9.51
CA LEU A 153 2.51 -1.76 -10.44
C LEU A 153 3.87 -2.47 -10.31
N SER A 154 4.91 -1.79 -9.84
CA SER A 154 6.24 -2.38 -9.64
C SER A 154 6.23 -3.59 -8.68
N LYS A 155 5.24 -3.65 -7.78
CA LYS A 155 5.02 -4.76 -6.83
C LYS A 155 4.71 -6.09 -7.53
N TYR A 156 4.25 -6.04 -8.78
CA TYR A 156 3.90 -7.22 -9.59
C TYR A 156 5.06 -7.70 -10.46
N ALA A 157 6.13 -6.90 -10.60
CA ALA A 157 7.28 -7.23 -11.43
C ALA A 157 8.60 -6.99 -10.67
N PRO A 158 8.81 -7.60 -9.47
CA PRO A 158 9.98 -7.33 -8.65
C PRO A 158 11.30 -7.66 -9.36
N HIS A 159 11.28 -8.61 -10.31
CA HIS A 159 12.44 -8.97 -11.12
C HIS A 159 12.87 -7.88 -12.13
N ILE A 160 11.94 -7.01 -12.54
CA ILE A 160 12.20 -5.87 -13.43
C ILE A 160 12.82 -4.70 -12.67
N VAL A 161 12.41 -4.49 -11.42
CA VAL A 161 12.90 -3.41 -10.53
C VAL A 161 13.80 -3.95 -9.42
N ALA A 162 14.49 -5.06 -9.67
CA ALA A 162 15.24 -5.81 -8.66
C ALA A 162 16.36 -5.01 -7.97
N ASP A 163 16.86 -3.98 -8.64
CA ASP A 163 17.86 -3.05 -8.13
C ASP A 163 17.50 -1.61 -8.55
N GLU A 164 18.07 -0.65 -7.82
CA GLU A 164 17.78 0.78 -8.02
C GLU A 164 18.09 1.23 -9.45
N ARG A 165 19.18 0.72 -10.05
CA ARG A 165 19.57 1.07 -11.42
C ARG A 165 18.54 0.60 -12.45
N ARG A 166 18.04 -0.64 -12.33
CA ARG A 166 16.98 -1.16 -13.20
C ARG A 166 15.68 -0.39 -13.00
N LYS A 167 15.33 -0.08 -11.75
CA LYS A 167 14.15 0.70 -11.38
C LYS A 167 14.18 2.09 -12.04
N VAL A 168 15.26 2.84 -11.86
CA VAL A 168 15.47 4.17 -12.45
C VAL A 168 15.43 4.10 -13.98
N LYS A 169 16.12 3.13 -14.59
CA LYS A 169 16.09 2.94 -16.04
C LYS A 169 14.68 2.71 -16.55
N LYS A 170 13.92 1.80 -15.93
CA LYS A 170 12.53 1.48 -16.32
C LYS A 170 11.62 2.70 -16.14
N PHE A 171 11.77 3.45 -15.05
CA PHE A 171 11.02 4.68 -14.80
C PHE A 171 11.28 5.72 -15.90
N ILE A 172 12.55 6.03 -16.18
CA ILE A 172 12.95 7.01 -17.20
C ILE A 172 12.46 6.60 -18.60
N MET A 173 12.52 5.31 -18.94
CA MET A 173 12.07 4.82 -20.25
C MET A 173 10.58 5.00 -20.50
N GLY A 174 9.76 4.98 -19.45
CA GLY A 174 8.32 5.24 -19.55
C GLY A 174 7.93 6.72 -19.51
N LEU A 175 8.83 7.65 -19.21
CA LEU A 175 8.53 9.09 -19.23
C LEU A 175 8.19 9.61 -20.63
N LYS A 176 7.49 10.76 -20.68
CA LYS A 176 7.26 11.50 -21.94
C LYS A 176 8.59 11.74 -22.67
N PRO A 177 8.62 11.71 -24.02
CA PRO A 177 9.86 11.80 -24.79
C PRO A 177 10.75 13.00 -24.43
N SER A 178 10.17 14.17 -24.15
CA SER A 178 10.89 15.38 -23.76
C SER A 178 11.66 15.23 -22.44
N LEU A 179 10.99 14.70 -21.40
CA LEU A 179 11.61 14.42 -20.10
C LEU A 179 12.63 13.29 -20.21
N ARG A 180 12.26 12.20 -20.89
CA ARG A 180 13.12 11.02 -21.08
C ARG A 180 14.47 11.39 -21.68
N MET A 181 14.48 12.19 -22.76
CA MET A 181 15.73 12.59 -23.42
C MET A 181 16.67 13.32 -22.47
N ARG A 182 16.13 14.25 -21.67
CA ARG A 182 16.91 15.04 -20.70
C ARG A 182 17.45 14.17 -19.56
N LEU A 183 16.62 13.32 -18.98
CA LEU A 183 17.02 12.46 -17.86
C LEU A 183 18.02 11.36 -18.27
N VAL A 184 17.91 10.83 -19.50
CA VAL A 184 18.91 9.89 -20.04
C VAL A 184 20.29 10.54 -20.13
N ALA A 185 20.36 11.80 -20.58
CA ALA A 185 21.63 12.53 -20.70
C ALA A 185 22.30 12.77 -19.34
N LEU A 186 21.51 12.95 -18.28
CA LEU A 186 22.00 13.19 -16.92
C LEU A 186 22.41 11.91 -16.17
N GLY A 187 21.94 10.73 -16.60
CA GLY A 187 22.43 9.45 -16.10
C GLY A 187 22.16 9.21 -14.60
N HIS A 188 20.99 9.63 -14.09
CA HIS A 188 20.62 9.48 -12.69
C HIS A 188 20.77 8.05 -12.16
N ARG A 189 21.21 7.92 -10.91
CA ARG A 189 21.47 6.62 -10.27
C ARG A 189 20.47 6.24 -9.20
N SER A 190 19.68 7.20 -8.72
CA SER A 190 18.63 7.00 -7.73
C SER A 190 17.29 7.52 -8.24
N MET A 191 16.21 6.96 -7.70
CA MET A 191 14.86 7.39 -8.02
C MET A 191 14.62 8.83 -7.54
N GLU A 192 15.21 9.23 -6.42
CA GLU A 192 15.12 10.59 -5.87
C GLU A 192 15.69 11.64 -6.83
N GLU A 193 16.91 11.43 -7.34
CA GLU A 193 17.53 12.33 -8.31
C GLU A 193 16.70 12.45 -9.59
N ALA A 194 16.21 11.32 -10.09
CA ALA A 194 15.39 11.27 -11.30
C ALA A 194 14.06 12.01 -11.11
N LEU A 195 13.39 11.81 -9.97
CA LEU A 195 12.12 12.49 -9.67
C LEU A 195 12.32 13.99 -9.48
N SER A 196 13.32 14.41 -8.69
CA SER A 196 13.63 15.84 -8.48
C SER A 196 13.86 16.55 -9.82
N THR A 197 14.69 15.95 -10.67
CA THR A 197 14.99 16.50 -12.00
C THR A 197 13.77 16.53 -12.90
N ALA A 198 13.00 15.44 -12.96
CA ALA A 198 11.78 15.39 -13.78
C ALA A 198 10.73 16.40 -13.30
N CYS A 199 10.60 16.63 -11.99
CA CYS A 199 9.63 17.56 -11.43
C CYS A 199 9.96 19.01 -11.78
N MET A 200 11.22 19.42 -11.63
CA MET A 200 11.69 20.74 -12.05
C MET A 200 11.41 20.98 -13.54
N GLN A 201 11.65 19.95 -14.35
CA GLN A 201 11.49 20.02 -15.80
C GLN A 201 10.05 20.03 -16.28
N GLU A 202 9.17 19.31 -15.60
CA GLU A 202 7.73 19.37 -15.89
C GLU A 202 7.17 20.76 -15.57
N ALA A 203 7.56 21.34 -14.42
CA ALA A 203 7.14 22.69 -14.02
C ALA A 203 7.65 23.78 -14.99
N GLU A 204 8.93 23.75 -15.37
CA GLU A 204 9.49 24.70 -16.36
C GLU A 204 8.76 24.62 -17.70
N MET A 205 8.44 23.41 -18.15
CA MET A 205 7.74 23.19 -19.42
C MET A 205 6.29 23.64 -19.36
N GLU A 206 5.61 23.50 -18.22
CA GLU A 206 4.26 24.00 -18.00
C GLU A 206 4.20 25.52 -18.09
N VAL A 207 5.09 26.22 -17.39
CA VAL A 207 5.22 27.69 -17.46
C VAL A 207 5.45 28.16 -18.89
N TYR A 208 6.38 27.55 -19.61
CA TYR A 208 6.65 27.88 -21.01
C TYR A 208 5.42 27.71 -21.93
N LEU A 209 4.64 26.63 -21.72
CA LEU A 209 3.44 26.37 -22.51
C LEU A 209 2.32 27.37 -22.17
N GLU A 210 2.21 27.80 -20.93
CA GLU A 210 1.27 28.85 -20.52
C GLU A 210 1.62 30.20 -21.14
N GLU A 211 2.88 30.62 -21.07
CA GLU A 211 3.37 31.86 -21.70
C GLU A 211 3.11 31.86 -23.21
N ARG A 212 3.39 30.74 -23.89
CA ARG A 212 3.14 30.58 -25.32
C ARG A 212 1.64 30.58 -25.67
N ARG A 213 0.79 29.99 -24.83
CA ARG A 213 -0.67 30.06 -25.00
C ARG A 213 -1.18 31.49 -24.79
N ALA A 214 -0.62 32.22 -23.83
CA ALA A 214 -0.98 33.61 -23.59
C ALA A 214 -0.55 34.54 -24.75
N SER A 215 0.64 34.32 -25.32
CA SER A 215 1.13 35.10 -26.45
C SER A 215 0.30 34.88 -27.72
N LEU A 216 -0.21 33.66 -27.95
CA LEU A 216 -1.08 33.33 -29.09
C LEU A 216 -2.51 33.88 -28.94
N LYS A 217 -2.97 34.17 -27.72
CA LYS A 217 -4.30 34.75 -27.46
C LYS A 217 -4.35 36.28 -27.56
N ARG A 218 -3.20 36.96 -27.62
CA ARG A 218 -3.16 38.41 -27.84
C ARG A 218 -3.55 38.70 -29.29
N PRO A 219 -4.66 39.41 -29.56
CA PRO A 219 -5.02 39.77 -30.92
C PRO A 219 -3.89 40.64 -31.51
N ALA A 220 -3.51 40.37 -32.75
CA ALA A 220 -2.65 41.28 -33.51
C ALA A 220 -3.42 42.60 -33.63
N SER A 221 -3.07 43.58 -32.81
CA SER A 221 -3.57 44.94 -32.96
C SER A 221 -3.13 45.42 -34.34
N ALA A 222 -4.09 45.50 -35.25
CA ALA A 222 -3.92 46.03 -36.60
C ALA A 222 -3.38 47.46 -36.50
N PHE A 223 -2.23 47.68 -37.13
CA PHE A 223 -1.80 49.00 -37.55
C PHE A 223 -2.52 49.37 -38.85
#